data_AF-A0A7V3ZWC9-F1
#
_entry.id   AF-A0A7V3ZWC9-F1
#
_cell.length_a   1.000
_cell.length_b   1.000
_cell.length_c   1.000
_cell.angle_alpha   90.00
_cell.angle_beta   90.00
_cell.angle_gamma   90.00
#
_symmetry.space_group_name_H-M   'P 1'
#
loop_
_entity.id
_entity.type
_entity.pdbx_description
1 polymer ?
#
loop_
_entity_poly.entity_id
_entity_poly.type
_entity_poly.pdbx_seq_one_letter_code
_entity_poly.pdbx_strand_id
1 'polypeptide(L)'
;MNRFILFLGLLISSSFVFTEEPSIPKIEIDHMKASLLKKISIQGKSIPISSIMELVSEETGFGYYLDAGLSNLVITDLNFRDATIKELLDFLETNYDLVYRIEGNKIFLKNYDTWTFEISFPARSNKSSITIGGSVIPTGELTGGAQIRSEFSGGQSDLYTAIESDVKALLSPAGKFSLNRNSGTLLVSDSASALKRVKHYIDKVRESKDRKVRIEVKIVEVSLDNTNSYGIDWSFVKNFSANSTSFSLKLDQSTALTQQVFSIDLKGGGFTTLLNFLSTYGKVNLLSQPSILLMNGESALLSVGRLLTYWELTAQAAGAQVGTPVVYPVQKNILKGLLFSVTPFISSDSSVTMEITPVLADVSKWETYQWQGQILEAPSVDIREAHTMLKVRSGETIILGGLISNKENKVERGIPILSKIPVIGSIFKKEEKVAERTELVIFITPQIE
;
A
#
# COMPACT_ATOMS: atom_id res chain seq x y z
N MET A 1 -60.77 -0.85 23.54
CA MET A 1 -60.03 -0.35 24.72
C MET A 1 -58.67 0.14 24.22
N ASN A 2 -58.65 1.39 23.74
CA ASN A 2 -58.00 2.55 24.37
C ASN A 2 -56.48 2.54 24.15
N ARG A 3 -55.97 3.35 23.21
CA ARG A 3 -55.70 4.81 23.32
C ARG A 3 -54.65 5.11 24.38
N PHE A 4 -53.44 5.51 23.94
CA PHE A 4 -52.60 6.55 24.57
C PHE A 4 -51.62 7.07 23.48
N ILE A 5 -51.91 8.21 22.82
CA ILE A 5 -51.28 9.56 22.99
C ILE A 5 -49.83 9.57 22.45
N LEU A 6 -49.40 10.17 21.33
CA LEU A 6 -49.63 11.48 20.64
C LEU A 6 -49.05 12.69 21.42
N PHE A 7 -47.87 13.18 20.97
CA PHE A 7 -47.31 14.56 20.92
C PHE A 7 -45.75 14.46 20.97
N LEU A 8 -45.01 14.74 19.89
CA LEU A 8 -44.60 16.03 19.26
C LEU A 8 -43.17 16.40 19.68
N GLY A 9 -42.26 16.52 18.71
CA GLY A 9 -40.87 16.93 18.97
C GLY A 9 -39.93 16.91 17.76
N LEU A 10 -40.34 17.57 16.67
CA LEU A 10 -39.52 18.28 15.68
C LEU A 10 -37.98 18.06 15.72
N LEU A 11 -37.44 17.19 14.86
CA LEU A 11 -36.02 17.23 14.46
C LEU A 11 -35.90 16.94 12.96
N ILE A 12 -35.80 18.05 12.24
CA ILE A 12 -35.11 18.30 10.97
C ILE A 12 -34.64 17.05 10.23
N SER A 13 -35.29 16.79 9.09
CA SER A 13 -34.79 15.92 8.03
C SER A 13 -33.48 16.46 7.49
N SER A 14 -32.35 15.99 8.02
CA SER A 14 -31.08 16.06 7.31
C SER A 14 -31.08 14.94 6.27
N SER A 15 -31.72 15.21 5.13
CA SER A 15 -31.51 14.43 3.93
C SER A 15 -30.02 14.48 3.62
N PHE A 16 -29.34 13.34 3.74
CA PHE A 16 -27.97 13.16 3.26
C PHE A 16 -27.98 13.44 1.75
N VAL A 17 -27.57 14.65 1.37
CA VAL A 17 -27.29 15.01 -0.01
C VAL A 17 -25.98 14.31 -0.36
N PHE A 18 -26.06 13.30 -1.21
CA PHE A 18 -24.91 12.85 -1.99
C PHE A 18 -24.41 14.08 -2.76
N THR A 19 -23.27 14.62 -2.37
CA THR A 19 -22.52 15.55 -3.23
C THR A 19 -22.12 14.77 -4.46
N GLU A 20 -22.73 15.15 -5.59
CA GLU A 20 -22.41 14.67 -6.93
C GLU A 20 -20.90 14.75 -7.17
N GLU A 21 -20.39 13.80 -7.97
CA GLU A 21 -19.04 13.81 -8.51
C GLU A 21 -18.63 15.23 -8.97
N PRO A 22 -17.34 15.62 -8.89
CA PRO A 22 -16.83 16.71 -9.71
C PRO A 22 -16.79 16.25 -11.17
N SER A 23 -17.97 16.03 -11.74
CA SER A 23 -18.18 16.11 -13.16
C SER A 23 -18.11 17.61 -13.50
N ILE A 24 -17.39 17.95 -14.57
CA ILE A 24 -17.84 19.08 -15.41
C ILE A 24 -19.34 18.88 -15.48
N PRO A 25 -20.20 19.83 -15.03
CA PRO A 25 -21.63 19.60 -15.00
C PRO A 25 -21.96 18.90 -16.31
N LYS A 26 -22.41 17.65 -16.23
CA LYS A 26 -23.08 17.03 -17.37
C LYS A 26 -24.33 17.86 -17.45
N ILE A 27 -24.17 18.98 -18.16
CA ILE A 27 -25.23 19.85 -18.56
C ILE A 27 -26.29 18.88 -19.08
N GLU A 28 -27.53 19.10 -18.68
CA GLU A 28 -28.67 18.39 -19.23
C GLU A 28 -28.76 18.88 -20.68
N ILE A 29 -27.96 18.24 -21.54
CA ILE A 29 -27.67 18.72 -22.89
C ILE A 29 -28.56 17.98 -23.86
N ASP A 30 -29.76 18.49 -24.08
CA ASP A 30 -30.41 18.27 -25.36
C ASP A 30 -30.50 19.58 -26.14
N HIS A 31 -31.00 20.66 -25.51
CA HIS A 31 -31.14 21.96 -26.19
C HIS A 31 -29.84 22.78 -26.29
N MET A 32 -28.88 22.62 -25.37
CA MET A 32 -27.61 23.38 -25.41
C MET A 32 -26.55 22.82 -26.37
N LYS A 33 -26.54 21.51 -26.67
CA LYS A 33 -25.61 20.90 -27.66
C LYS A 33 -26.00 21.35 -29.06
N ALA A 34 -27.30 21.38 -29.35
CA ALA A 34 -27.80 21.70 -30.68
C ALA A 34 -27.35 23.09 -31.15
N SER A 35 -27.40 24.10 -30.27
CA SER A 35 -26.95 25.47 -30.59
C SER A 35 -25.44 25.57 -30.80
N LEU A 36 -24.63 24.80 -30.07
CA LEU A 36 -23.16 24.78 -30.22
C LEU A 36 -22.67 23.97 -31.43
N LEU A 37 -23.54 23.11 -31.98
CA LEU A 37 -23.31 22.34 -33.20
C LEU A 37 -23.77 23.07 -34.47
N LYS A 38 -24.36 24.27 -34.34
CA LYS A 38 -24.63 25.13 -35.49
C LYS A 38 -23.34 25.45 -36.22
N LYS A 39 -23.43 25.44 -37.55
CA LYS A 39 -22.30 25.66 -38.43
C LYS A 39 -22.19 27.13 -38.81
N ILE A 40 -20.97 27.64 -38.79
CA ILE A 40 -20.64 29.02 -39.09
C ILE A 40 -19.49 29.04 -40.11
N SER A 41 -19.45 30.10 -40.91
CA SER A 41 -18.34 30.37 -41.80
C SER A 41 -17.87 31.80 -41.58
N ILE A 42 -16.63 31.96 -41.12
CA ILE A 42 -16.02 33.25 -40.83
C ILE A 42 -14.68 33.30 -41.55
N GLN A 43 -14.47 34.35 -42.33
CA GLN A 43 -13.20 34.60 -42.98
C GLN A 43 -12.83 36.07 -42.83
N GLY A 44 -11.64 36.34 -42.32
CA GLY A 44 -11.14 37.70 -42.22
C GLY A 44 -9.76 37.77 -41.58
N LYS A 45 -9.16 38.95 -41.72
CA LYS A 45 -7.89 39.30 -41.10
C LYS A 45 -8.11 40.41 -40.09
N SER A 46 -7.42 40.34 -38.96
CA SER A 46 -7.48 41.33 -37.88
C SER A 46 -8.90 41.59 -37.37
N ILE A 47 -9.60 40.52 -36.96
CA ILE A 47 -10.97 40.59 -36.44
C ILE A 47 -10.94 40.81 -34.91
N PRO A 48 -11.62 41.83 -34.36
CA PRO A 48 -11.78 41.98 -32.92
C PRO A 48 -12.54 40.79 -32.30
N ILE A 49 -12.12 40.35 -31.10
CA ILE A 49 -12.79 39.25 -30.39
C ILE A 49 -14.27 39.55 -30.10
N SER A 50 -14.62 40.82 -29.91
CA SER A 50 -16.00 41.28 -29.69
C SER A 50 -16.89 40.96 -30.88
N SER A 51 -16.43 41.21 -32.11
CA SER A 51 -17.19 40.92 -33.33
C SER A 51 -17.41 39.42 -33.52
N ILE A 52 -16.43 38.60 -33.14
CA ILE A 52 -16.54 37.14 -33.19
C ILE A 52 -17.60 36.66 -32.19
N MET A 53 -17.56 37.17 -30.97
CA MET A 53 -18.53 36.79 -29.94
C MET A 53 -19.95 37.33 -30.21
N GLU A 54 -20.07 38.49 -30.86
CA GLU A 54 -21.34 39.03 -31.34
C GLU A 54 -21.97 38.11 -32.38
N LEU A 55 -21.21 37.66 -33.38
CA LEU A 55 -21.68 36.69 -34.36
C LEU A 55 -22.08 35.34 -33.71
N VAL A 56 -21.27 34.85 -32.77
CA VAL A 56 -21.61 33.64 -32.00
C VAL A 56 -22.92 33.84 -31.23
N SER A 57 -23.13 35.01 -30.64
CA SER A 57 -24.36 35.37 -29.94
C SER A 57 -25.58 35.41 -30.86
N GLU A 58 -25.46 35.99 -32.05
CA GLU A 58 -26.53 36.02 -33.05
C GLU A 58 -26.94 34.61 -33.51
N GLU A 59 -25.96 33.74 -33.75
CA GLU A 59 -26.21 32.38 -34.23
C GLU A 59 -26.72 31.44 -33.12
N THR A 60 -26.16 31.52 -31.91
CA THR A 60 -26.58 30.67 -30.79
C THR A 60 -27.82 31.17 -30.07
N GLY A 61 -28.09 32.47 -30.11
CA GLY A 61 -29.04 33.14 -29.22
C GLY A 61 -28.55 33.31 -27.78
N PHE A 62 -27.26 33.04 -27.50
CA PHE A 62 -26.66 33.17 -26.17
C PHE A 62 -26.06 34.55 -26.00
N GLY A 63 -26.29 35.19 -24.84
CA GLY A 63 -25.56 36.41 -24.50
C GLY A 63 -24.07 36.13 -24.28
N TYR A 64 -23.20 37.12 -24.48
CA TYR A 64 -21.77 36.96 -24.22
C TYR A 64 -21.24 38.01 -23.24
N TYR A 65 -20.20 37.65 -22.49
CA TYR A 65 -19.45 38.53 -21.60
C TYR A 65 -17.96 38.37 -21.88
N LEU A 66 -17.28 39.50 -22.10
CA LEU A 66 -15.83 39.56 -22.24
C LEU A 66 -15.23 40.12 -20.97
N ASP A 67 -14.21 39.46 -20.44
CA ASP A 67 -13.37 40.01 -19.39
C ASP A 67 -12.70 41.32 -19.84
N ALA A 68 -12.45 42.25 -18.92
CA ALA A 68 -12.01 43.61 -19.24
C ALA A 68 -10.70 43.63 -20.06
N GLY A 69 -9.82 42.67 -19.79
CA GLY A 69 -8.53 42.51 -20.49
C GLY A 69 -8.64 41.98 -21.92
N LEU A 70 -9.83 41.51 -22.36
CA LEU A 70 -10.06 40.94 -23.69
C LEU A 70 -10.68 41.93 -24.67
N SER A 71 -11.18 43.07 -24.19
CA SER A 71 -11.88 44.06 -25.01
C SER A 71 -11.09 44.53 -26.24
N ASN A 72 -9.76 44.56 -26.15
CA ASN A 72 -8.86 45.01 -27.22
C ASN A 72 -8.17 43.86 -27.98
N LEU A 73 -8.52 42.59 -27.72
CA LEU A 73 -7.88 41.46 -28.37
C LEU A 73 -8.32 41.37 -29.84
N VAL A 74 -7.33 41.29 -30.75
CA VAL A 74 -7.54 41.17 -32.19
C VAL A 74 -6.95 39.85 -32.69
N ILE A 75 -7.76 39.10 -33.42
CA ILE A 75 -7.40 37.82 -34.04
C ILE A 75 -6.83 38.10 -35.42
N THR A 76 -5.58 37.71 -35.65
CA THR A 76 -4.81 38.08 -36.84
C THR A 76 -5.33 37.44 -38.13
N ASP A 77 -5.54 36.14 -38.14
CA ASP A 77 -6.09 35.41 -39.28
C ASP A 77 -7.11 34.39 -38.79
N LEU A 78 -8.32 34.44 -39.35
CA LEU A 78 -9.38 33.49 -39.06
C LEU A 78 -10.04 33.05 -40.37
N ASN A 79 -10.07 31.74 -40.61
CA ASN A 79 -10.67 31.14 -41.80
C ASN A 79 -11.35 29.81 -41.43
N PHE A 80 -12.61 29.90 -41.03
CA PHE A 80 -13.47 28.77 -40.76
C PHE A 80 -14.50 28.66 -41.87
N ARG A 81 -14.64 27.45 -42.44
CA ARG A 81 -15.67 27.11 -43.41
C ARG A 81 -16.46 25.93 -42.89
N ASP A 82 -17.76 26.12 -42.74
CA ASP A 82 -18.69 25.08 -42.28
C ASP A 82 -18.30 24.44 -40.93
N ALA A 83 -17.67 25.22 -40.05
CA ALA A 83 -17.21 24.74 -38.75
C ALA A 83 -18.26 24.95 -37.67
N THR A 84 -18.26 24.09 -36.67
CA THR A 84 -19.16 24.25 -35.52
C THR A 84 -18.71 25.40 -34.61
N ILE A 85 -19.67 26.04 -33.94
CA ILE A 85 -19.36 27.08 -32.94
C ILE A 85 -18.43 26.54 -31.84
N LYS A 86 -18.61 25.26 -31.47
CA LYS A 86 -17.68 24.59 -30.55
C LYS A 86 -16.24 24.56 -31.08
N GLU A 87 -16.01 24.21 -32.34
CA GLU A 87 -14.66 24.20 -32.93
C GLU A 87 -14.04 25.59 -32.98
N LEU A 88 -14.83 26.64 -33.23
CA LEU A 88 -14.37 28.01 -33.13
C LEU A 88 -13.94 28.35 -31.70
N LEU A 89 -14.78 28.06 -30.69
CA LEU A 89 -14.45 28.32 -29.29
C LEU A 89 -13.22 27.54 -28.82
N ASP A 90 -13.10 26.27 -29.21
CA ASP A 90 -11.93 25.42 -28.92
C ASP A 90 -10.66 25.95 -29.60
N PHE A 91 -10.78 26.55 -30.80
CA PHE A 91 -9.67 27.23 -31.47
C PHE A 91 -9.22 28.48 -30.72
N LEU A 92 -10.16 29.31 -30.26
CA LEU A 92 -9.87 30.49 -29.44
C LEU A 92 -9.18 30.10 -28.14
N GLU A 93 -9.67 29.03 -27.50
CA GLU A 93 -9.06 28.49 -26.29
C GLU A 93 -7.63 27.99 -26.52
N THR A 94 -7.38 27.29 -27.63
CA THR A 94 -6.07 26.67 -27.88
C THR A 94 -5.03 27.66 -28.42
N ASN A 95 -5.42 28.58 -29.30
CA ASN A 95 -4.47 29.47 -29.99
C ASN A 95 -4.30 30.82 -29.30
N TYR A 96 -5.30 31.27 -28.55
CA TYR A 96 -5.27 32.55 -27.83
C TYR A 96 -5.30 32.38 -26.30
N ASP A 97 -5.22 31.13 -25.81
CA ASP A 97 -5.15 30.75 -24.39
C ASP A 97 -6.32 31.28 -23.53
N LEU A 98 -7.50 31.41 -24.16
CA LEU A 98 -8.71 31.94 -23.55
C LEU A 98 -9.55 30.86 -22.90
N VAL A 99 -10.16 31.14 -21.75
CA VAL A 99 -11.13 30.22 -21.14
C VAL A 99 -12.54 30.68 -21.49
N TYR A 100 -13.36 29.78 -22.07
CA TYR A 100 -14.79 30.01 -22.19
C TYR A 100 -15.57 29.17 -21.19
N ARG A 101 -16.60 29.77 -20.59
CA ARG A 101 -17.55 29.08 -19.71
C ARG A 101 -18.97 29.39 -20.12
N ILE A 102 -19.81 28.37 -20.19
CA ILE A 102 -21.22 28.51 -20.52
C ILE A 102 -22.00 28.32 -19.22
N GLU A 103 -22.70 29.36 -18.77
CA GLU A 103 -23.57 29.30 -17.60
C GLU A 103 -24.97 29.78 -18.01
N GLY A 104 -25.92 28.84 -18.07
CA GLY A 104 -27.26 29.11 -18.61
C GLY A 104 -27.20 29.53 -20.09
N ASN A 105 -27.83 30.65 -20.44
CA ASN A 105 -27.88 31.19 -21.80
C ASN A 105 -26.78 32.25 -22.07
N LYS A 106 -25.63 32.14 -21.37
CA LYS A 106 -24.54 33.12 -21.41
C LYS A 106 -23.18 32.45 -21.60
N ILE A 107 -22.36 33.01 -22.49
CA ILE A 107 -20.97 32.61 -22.72
C ILE A 107 -20.05 33.65 -22.08
N PHE A 108 -19.25 33.23 -21.11
CA PHE A 108 -18.20 34.03 -20.49
C PHE A 108 -16.86 33.70 -21.15
N LEU A 109 -16.17 34.70 -21.68
CA LEU A 109 -14.82 34.57 -22.19
C LEU A 109 -13.86 35.33 -21.26
N LYS A 110 -12.85 34.64 -20.75
CA LYS A 110 -11.92 35.13 -19.73
C LYS A 110 -10.47 34.81 -20.10
N ASN A 111 -9.53 35.61 -19.62
CA ASN A 111 -8.09 35.31 -19.73
C ASN A 111 -7.67 34.20 -18.75
N TYR A 112 -8.24 34.21 -17.55
CA TYR A 112 -7.93 33.28 -16.48
C TYR A 112 -9.23 32.71 -15.91
N ASP A 113 -9.18 31.46 -15.49
CA ASP A 113 -10.29 30.82 -14.77
C ASP A 113 -9.77 30.07 -13.55
N THR A 114 -10.66 29.73 -12.63
CA THR A 114 -10.32 28.95 -11.44
C THR A 114 -11.00 27.60 -11.48
N TRP A 115 -10.21 26.52 -11.50
CA TRP A 115 -10.68 25.15 -11.44
C TRP A 115 -10.41 24.55 -10.07
N THR A 116 -11.36 23.74 -9.61
CA THR A 116 -11.24 22.98 -8.36
C THR A 116 -10.99 21.53 -8.70
N PHE A 117 -9.95 20.95 -8.12
CA PHE A 117 -9.59 19.56 -8.24
C PHE A 117 -9.70 18.89 -6.87
N GLU A 118 -10.30 17.71 -6.83
CA GLU A 118 -10.37 16.88 -5.63
C GLU A 118 -9.28 15.81 -5.68
N ILE A 119 -8.46 15.79 -4.64
CA ILE A 119 -7.32 14.88 -4.45
C ILE A 119 -7.65 14.12 -3.18
N SER A 120 -8.51 13.10 -3.29
CA SER A 120 -9.07 12.39 -2.15
C SER A 120 -8.10 11.36 -1.55
N PHE A 121 -6.84 11.75 -1.29
CA PHE A 121 -5.85 10.90 -0.63
C PHE A 121 -5.67 11.32 0.83
N PRO A 122 -5.63 10.37 1.78
CA PRO A 122 -5.34 10.71 3.16
C PRO A 122 -3.94 11.35 3.24
N ALA A 123 -3.83 12.52 3.86
CA ALA A 123 -2.55 13.19 4.10
C ALA A 123 -1.77 12.45 5.20
N ARG A 124 -1.15 11.32 4.83
CA ARG A 124 -0.35 10.48 5.73
C ARG A 124 1.06 10.31 5.19
N SER A 125 2.06 10.30 6.07
CA SER A 125 3.40 9.84 5.73
C SER A 125 3.49 8.34 6.06
N ASN A 126 3.75 7.52 5.04
CA ASN A 126 3.87 6.07 5.20
C ASN A 126 5.30 5.72 5.60
N LYS A 127 5.63 5.88 6.89
CA LYS A 127 6.85 5.33 7.47
C LYS A 127 6.49 4.21 8.42
N SER A 128 6.30 3.00 7.89
CA SER A 128 6.21 1.80 8.71
C SER A 128 7.61 1.37 9.12
N SER A 129 7.98 1.56 10.38
CA SER A 129 9.16 0.90 10.95
C SER A 129 8.71 -0.34 11.73
N ILE A 130 9.47 -1.43 11.58
CA ILE A 130 9.35 -2.58 12.47
C ILE A 130 10.65 -2.61 13.27
N THR A 131 10.58 -2.30 14.56
CA THR A 131 11.74 -2.44 15.46
C THR A 131 11.64 -3.75 16.21
N ILE A 132 12.48 -4.71 15.83
CA ILE A 132 12.61 -5.99 16.52
C ILE A 132 13.99 -6.04 17.17
N GLY A 133 14.04 -5.91 18.49
CA GLY A 133 15.28 -5.99 19.26
C GLY A 133 15.63 -4.71 20.00
N GLY A 134 16.08 -4.88 21.24
CA GLY A 134 16.35 -3.80 22.18
C GLY A 134 17.64 -3.02 21.93
N SER A 135 17.50 -1.71 22.11
CA SER A 135 18.46 -0.64 22.39
C SER A 135 19.59 -0.34 21.39
N VAL A 136 19.45 0.81 20.73
CA VAL A 136 20.55 1.74 20.46
C VAL A 136 20.11 3.14 20.91
N ILE A 137 20.70 3.65 22.00
CA ILE A 137 21.10 5.06 22.32
C ILE A 137 21.37 5.21 23.85
N PRO A 138 22.38 5.99 24.29
CA PRO A 138 23.04 5.84 25.58
C PRO A 138 22.46 6.77 26.65
N THR A 139 21.20 6.60 27.04
CA THR A 139 20.67 7.27 28.25
C THR A 139 19.60 6.41 28.90
N GLY A 140 20.04 5.48 29.74
CA GLY A 140 19.37 5.07 30.96
C GLY A 140 17.89 4.68 30.88
N GLU A 141 17.57 3.56 30.24
CA GLU A 141 16.55 2.61 30.70
C GLU A 141 16.62 1.33 29.84
N LEU A 142 16.93 0.20 30.47
CA LEU A 142 17.02 -1.11 29.81
C LEU A 142 15.62 -1.72 29.75
N THR A 143 14.96 -1.60 28.60
CA THR A 143 13.74 -2.38 28.31
C THR A 143 13.99 -3.28 27.11
N GLY A 144 14.37 -4.52 27.39
CA GLY A 144 14.40 -5.60 26.41
C GLY A 144 12.96 -6.03 26.10
N GLY A 145 12.40 -5.51 25.02
CA GLY A 145 11.13 -5.95 24.46
C GLY A 145 11.09 -5.62 22.99
N ALA A 146 10.68 -6.57 22.15
CA ALA A 146 10.36 -6.27 20.76
C ALA A 146 9.16 -5.32 20.74
N GLN A 147 9.39 -4.04 20.41
CA GLN A 147 8.34 -3.05 20.28
C GLN A 147 7.95 -2.91 18.81
N ILE A 148 6.80 -3.44 18.46
CA ILE A 148 6.17 -3.17 17.16
C ILE A 148 5.64 -1.74 17.20
N ARG A 149 6.41 -0.79 16.68
CA ARG A 149 6.00 0.62 16.55
C ARG A 149 5.58 0.91 15.12
N SER A 150 4.29 0.80 14.84
CA SER A 150 3.74 1.43 13.64
C SER A 150 3.58 2.93 13.91
N GLU A 151 4.64 3.71 13.71
CA GLU A 151 4.55 5.16 13.76
C GLU A 151 3.89 5.67 12.47
N PHE A 152 2.56 5.79 12.51
CA PHE A 152 1.85 6.66 11.56
C PHE A 152 2.21 8.10 11.90
N SER A 153 3.37 8.55 11.41
CA SER A 153 3.72 9.96 11.49
C SER A 153 2.67 10.72 10.68
N GLY A 154 1.80 11.44 11.41
CA GLY A 154 0.94 12.50 10.89
C GLY A 154 1.81 13.67 10.46
N GLY A 155 2.69 13.42 9.50
CA GLY A 155 3.57 14.36 8.86
C GLY A 155 3.12 14.54 7.41
N GLN A 156 3.37 15.75 6.91
CA GLN A 156 3.31 16.17 5.53
C GLN A 156 3.58 14.99 4.57
N SER A 157 2.52 14.43 3.96
CA SER A 157 2.71 13.33 3.02
C SER A 157 3.65 13.78 1.91
N ASP A 158 4.61 12.94 1.54
CA ASP A 158 5.50 13.23 0.40
C ASP A 158 4.67 13.48 -0.88
N LEU A 159 3.49 12.86 -0.99
CA LEU A 159 2.57 13.03 -2.12
C LEU A 159 2.04 14.47 -2.27
N TYR A 160 1.42 15.06 -1.24
CA TYR A 160 0.92 16.45 -1.33
C TYR A 160 2.04 17.47 -1.56
N THR A 161 3.25 17.20 -1.05
CA THR A 161 4.41 18.07 -1.29
C THR A 161 4.91 17.93 -2.74
N ALA A 162 4.91 16.71 -3.29
CA ALA A 162 5.24 16.47 -4.69
C ALA A 162 4.21 17.11 -5.62
N ILE A 163 2.91 16.92 -5.36
CA ILE A 163 1.83 17.56 -6.12
C ILE A 163 1.96 19.07 -6.10
N GLU A 164 2.25 19.67 -4.95
CA GLU A 164 2.46 21.12 -4.83
C GLU A 164 3.63 21.61 -5.69
N SER A 165 4.75 20.90 -5.68
CA SER A 165 5.92 21.20 -6.51
C SER A 165 5.62 21.06 -8.01
N ASP A 166 4.99 19.96 -8.41
CA ASP A 166 4.67 19.66 -9.80
C ASP A 166 3.62 20.63 -10.36
N VAL A 167 2.57 20.92 -9.59
CA VAL A 167 1.56 21.93 -9.97
C VAL A 167 2.23 23.28 -10.17
N LYS A 168 3.06 23.72 -9.22
CA LYS A 168 3.78 25.00 -9.35
C LYS A 168 4.64 25.08 -10.61
N ALA A 169 5.25 23.98 -11.05
CA ALA A 169 6.04 23.93 -12.28
C ALA A 169 5.18 23.97 -13.56
N LEU A 170 3.91 23.56 -13.50
CA LEU A 170 2.99 23.54 -14.64
C LEU A 170 2.25 24.87 -14.86
N LEU A 171 2.22 25.75 -13.85
CA LEU A 171 1.56 27.06 -13.89
C LEU A 171 2.33 28.09 -14.72
N SER A 172 1.59 29.06 -15.23
CA SER A 172 2.15 30.28 -15.82
C SER A 172 2.71 31.20 -14.73
N PRO A 173 3.53 32.22 -15.10
CA PRO A 173 4.04 33.20 -14.14
C PRO A 173 2.95 33.98 -13.37
N ALA A 174 1.74 34.08 -13.93
CA ALA A 174 0.60 34.75 -13.31
C ALA A 174 -0.32 33.79 -12.52
N GLY A 175 -0.10 32.48 -12.66
CA GLY A 175 -0.92 31.44 -12.05
C GLY A 175 -0.83 31.42 -10.53
N LYS A 176 -1.95 31.11 -9.89
CA LYS A 176 -2.06 30.95 -8.43
C LYS A 176 -2.72 29.63 -8.11
N PHE A 177 -2.29 28.99 -7.03
CA PHE A 177 -2.96 27.79 -6.53
C PHE A 177 -3.10 27.83 -5.01
N SER A 178 -4.04 27.07 -4.50
CA SER A 178 -4.25 26.85 -3.07
C SER A 178 -4.56 25.37 -2.86
N LEU A 179 -3.77 24.71 -2.02
CA LEU A 179 -3.94 23.31 -1.68
C LEU A 179 -4.34 23.18 -0.21
N ASN A 180 -5.54 22.68 0.03
CA ASN A 180 -5.97 22.27 1.35
C ASN A 180 -5.75 20.76 1.50
N ARG A 181 -4.69 20.37 2.22
CA ARG A 181 -4.30 18.97 2.43
C ARG A 181 -5.29 18.20 3.32
N ASN A 182 -6.04 18.89 4.17
CA ASN A 182 -7.02 18.25 5.06
C ASN A 182 -8.29 17.88 4.31
N SER A 183 -8.74 18.73 3.39
CA SER A 183 -9.92 18.46 2.55
C SER A 183 -9.57 17.79 1.23
N GLY A 184 -8.27 17.65 0.89
CA GLY A 184 -7.83 17.17 -0.41
C GLY A 184 -8.19 18.10 -1.56
N THR A 185 -8.48 19.37 -1.30
CA THR A 185 -8.97 20.29 -2.34
C THR A 185 -7.83 21.13 -2.89
N LEU A 186 -7.63 21.09 -4.21
CA LEU A 186 -6.69 21.92 -4.94
C LEU A 186 -7.45 22.92 -5.81
N LEU A 187 -7.32 24.20 -5.49
CA LEU A 187 -7.82 25.31 -6.30
C LEU A 187 -6.69 25.83 -7.16
N VAL A 188 -6.90 25.95 -8.47
CA VAL A 188 -5.90 26.48 -9.40
C VAL A 188 -6.54 27.55 -10.25
N SER A 189 -5.93 28.72 -10.30
CA SER A 189 -6.33 29.85 -11.12
C SER A 189 -5.23 30.19 -12.11
N ASP A 190 -5.47 29.97 -13.40
CA ASP A 190 -4.50 30.18 -14.47
C ASP A 190 -5.18 30.26 -15.86
N SER A 191 -4.38 30.34 -16.91
CA SER A 191 -4.82 30.29 -18.31
C SER A 191 -5.32 28.91 -18.72
N ALA A 192 -6.06 28.84 -19.83
CA ALA A 192 -6.71 27.61 -20.29
C ALA A 192 -5.70 26.45 -20.48
N SER A 193 -4.57 26.74 -21.12
CA SER A 193 -3.53 25.77 -21.40
C SER A 193 -2.88 25.23 -20.13
N ALA A 194 -2.64 26.10 -19.13
CA ALA A 194 -2.09 25.69 -17.84
C ALA A 194 -3.07 24.82 -17.06
N LEU A 195 -4.34 25.22 -16.99
CA LEU A 195 -5.40 24.44 -16.35
C LEU A 195 -5.58 23.06 -16.98
N LYS A 196 -5.51 22.96 -18.32
CA LYS A 196 -5.53 21.66 -19.03
C LYS A 196 -4.34 20.77 -18.69
N ARG A 197 -3.12 21.34 -18.61
CA ARG A 197 -1.92 20.58 -18.19
C ARG A 197 -2.06 20.07 -16.76
N VAL A 198 -2.49 20.92 -15.84
CA VAL A 198 -2.72 20.54 -14.44
C VAL A 198 -3.80 19.48 -14.35
N LYS A 199 -4.93 19.63 -15.06
CA LYS A 199 -5.99 18.62 -15.11
C LYS A 199 -5.45 17.27 -15.57
N HIS A 200 -4.70 17.23 -16.67
CA HIS A 200 -4.12 15.99 -17.19
C HIS A 200 -3.19 15.32 -16.17
N TYR A 201 -2.35 16.11 -15.48
CA TYR A 201 -1.49 15.62 -14.42
C TYR A 201 -2.29 15.04 -13.24
N ILE A 202 -3.26 15.79 -12.70
CA ILE A 202 -4.09 15.34 -11.57
C ILE A 202 -4.90 14.09 -11.94
N ASP A 203 -5.46 14.03 -13.15
CA ASP A 203 -6.19 12.85 -13.64
C ASP A 203 -5.27 11.61 -13.66
N LYS A 204 -4.01 11.76 -14.10
CA LYS A 204 -3.02 10.68 -14.10
C LYS A 204 -2.61 10.24 -12.70
N VAL A 205 -2.43 11.19 -11.79
CA VAL A 205 -2.15 10.88 -10.37
C VAL A 205 -3.32 10.11 -9.76
N ARG A 206 -4.56 10.55 -10.03
CA ARG A 206 -5.78 9.91 -9.55
C ARG A 206 -5.92 8.48 -10.07
N GLU A 207 -5.80 8.31 -11.38
CA GLU A 207 -5.84 6.99 -12.04
C GLU A 207 -4.81 6.02 -11.45
N SER A 208 -3.62 6.50 -11.09
CA SER A 208 -2.58 5.66 -10.48
C SER A 208 -2.90 5.28 -9.04
N LYS A 209 -3.43 6.21 -8.24
CA LYS A 209 -3.61 6.05 -6.80
C LYS A 209 -4.92 5.39 -6.38
N ASP A 210 -5.96 5.45 -7.22
CA ASP A 210 -7.25 4.79 -6.94
C ASP A 210 -7.20 3.26 -7.12
N ARG A 211 -6.15 2.75 -7.76
CA ARG A 211 -5.95 1.31 -7.97
C ARG A 211 -5.74 0.59 -6.65
N LYS A 212 -6.42 -0.55 -6.50
CA LYS A 212 -6.34 -1.40 -5.30
C LYS A 212 -5.66 -2.72 -5.64
N VAL A 213 -5.02 -3.30 -4.64
CA VAL A 213 -4.42 -4.63 -4.74
C VAL A 213 -4.75 -5.43 -3.50
N ARG A 214 -5.33 -6.61 -3.72
CA ARG A 214 -5.48 -7.64 -2.71
C ARG A 214 -4.21 -8.48 -2.68
N ILE A 215 -3.59 -8.60 -1.52
CA ILE A 215 -2.40 -9.41 -1.31
C ILE A 215 -2.81 -10.58 -0.45
N GLU A 216 -2.68 -11.78 -1.00
CA GLU A 216 -2.90 -13.04 -0.29
C GLU A 216 -1.55 -13.67 0.03
N VAL A 217 -1.34 -14.00 1.30
CA VAL A 217 -0.12 -14.66 1.78
C VAL A 217 -0.48 -16.05 2.30
N LYS A 218 0.25 -17.09 1.90
CA LYS A 218 0.14 -18.43 2.48
C LYS A 218 1.48 -18.82 3.07
N ILE A 219 1.48 -19.26 4.31
CA ILE A 219 2.71 -19.64 5.02
C ILE A 219 2.64 -21.11 5.33
N VAL A 220 3.63 -21.82 4.82
CA VAL A 220 3.73 -23.26 4.91
C VAL A 220 5.03 -23.59 5.62
N GLU A 221 4.93 -24.35 6.71
CA GLU A 221 6.07 -24.94 7.39
C GLU A 221 6.22 -26.39 6.91
N VAL A 222 7.43 -26.77 6.53
CA VAL A 222 7.76 -28.14 6.13
C VAL A 222 8.73 -28.71 7.14
N SER A 223 8.28 -29.67 7.95
CA SER A 223 9.15 -30.45 8.83
C SER A 223 9.82 -31.54 8.02
N LEU A 224 11.12 -31.40 7.76
CA LEU A 224 11.91 -32.30 6.92
C LEU A 224 12.19 -33.62 7.64
N ASP A 225 12.04 -34.73 6.92
CA ASP A 225 12.38 -36.06 7.45
C ASP A 225 13.91 -36.28 7.49
N ASN A 226 14.38 -37.21 8.34
CA ASN A 226 15.81 -37.49 8.54
C ASN A 226 16.61 -37.85 7.27
N THR A 227 15.93 -38.24 6.18
CA THR A 227 16.54 -38.53 4.87
C THR A 227 16.82 -37.29 4.02
N ASN A 228 16.14 -36.16 4.28
CA ASN A 228 16.20 -34.93 3.47
C ASN A 228 16.93 -33.79 4.21
N SER A 229 18.07 -34.12 4.79
CA SER A 229 18.80 -33.26 5.73
C SER A 229 19.41 -31.98 5.12
N TYR A 230 19.39 -31.79 3.80
CA TYR A 230 20.01 -30.63 3.12
C TYR A 230 19.06 -29.46 2.82
N GLY A 231 17.74 -29.60 3.06
CA GLY A 231 16.72 -28.58 2.71
C GLY A 231 15.91 -28.95 1.47
N ILE A 232 14.90 -28.13 1.12
CA ILE A 232 14.13 -28.31 -0.10
C ILE A 232 14.99 -27.90 -1.31
N ASP A 233 15.15 -28.81 -2.26
CA ASP A 233 15.84 -28.50 -3.52
C ASP A 233 14.88 -27.79 -4.49
N TRP A 234 14.94 -26.46 -4.48
CA TRP A 234 14.15 -25.60 -5.37
C TRP A 234 14.58 -25.67 -6.85
N SER A 235 15.69 -26.34 -7.19
CA SER A 235 16.11 -26.53 -8.59
C SER A 235 15.14 -27.41 -9.37
N PHE A 236 14.32 -28.22 -8.71
CA PHE A 236 13.26 -28.98 -9.37
C PHE A 236 12.27 -28.07 -10.12
N VAL A 237 11.99 -26.87 -9.58
CA VAL A 237 11.09 -25.88 -10.20
C VAL A 237 11.61 -25.46 -11.57
N LYS A 238 12.94 -25.44 -11.76
CA LYS A 238 13.57 -25.11 -13.05
C LYS A 238 13.36 -26.19 -14.12
N ASN A 239 13.17 -27.44 -13.71
CA ASN A 239 13.07 -28.60 -14.61
C ASN A 239 11.64 -29.16 -14.73
N PHE A 240 10.67 -28.57 -14.02
CA PHE A 240 9.27 -28.99 -14.05
C PHE A 240 8.55 -28.40 -15.27
N SER A 241 8.64 -29.08 -16.42
CA SER A 241 7.82 -28.79 -17.61
C SER A 241 6.75 -29.87 -17.77
N ALA A 242 5.56 -29.63 -17.22
CA ALA A 242 4.39 -30.45 -17.52
C ALA A 242 3.78 -29.95 -18.84
N ASN A 243 3.96 -30.75 -19.89
CA ASN A 243 3.58 -30.44 -21.28
C ASN A 243 2.04 -30.43 -21.45
N SER A 244 1.38 -29.42 -20.88
CA SER A 244 -0.05 -29.15 -21.03
C SER A 244 -0.25 -27.67 -21.29
N THR A 245 -1.12 -27.33 -22.25
CA THR A 245 -1.44 -25.99 -22.76
C THR A 245 -2.03 -25.01 -21.73
N SER A 246 -1.96 -25.34 -20.44
CA SER A 246 -2.54 -24.60 -19.30
C SER A 246 -1.47 -24.06 -18.32
N PHE A 247 -0.19 -24.33 -18.59
CA PHE A 247 0.90 -24.08 -17.65
C PHE A 247 2.11 -23.48 -18.39
N SER A 248 2.59 -22.30 -17.97
CA SER A 248 3.80 -21.69 -18.52
C SER A 248 4.70 -21.16 -17.41
N LEU A 249 5.89 -21.75 -17.27
CA LEU A 249 6.94 -21.34 -16.33
C LEU A 249 7.93 -20.41 -17.04
N LYS A 250 8.16 -19.20 -16.51
CA LYS A 250 9.24 -18.30 -16.94
C LYS A 250 10.11 -17.99 -15.72
N LEU A 251 11.41 -18.26 -15.83
CA LEU A 251 12.36 -18.15 -14.73
C LEU A 251 13.31 -16.97 -14.97
N ASP A 252 13.10 -15.86 -14.25
CA ASP A 252 14.04 -14.73 -14.19
C ASP A 252 14.75 -14.74 -12.83
N GLN A 253 16.03 -15.09 -12.81
CA GLN A 253 16.86 -15.05 -11.61
C GLN A 253 17.47 -13.64 -11.47
N SER A 254 16.98 -12.81 -10.53
CA SER A 254 17.69 -11.58 -10.17
C SER A 254 18.86 -11.90 -9.25
N THR A 255 20.07 -11.96 -9.82
CA THR A 255 21.31 -12.23 -9.10
C THR A 255 21.76 -11.02 -8.29
N ALA A 256 21.22 -10.83 -7.09
CA ALA A 256 21.84 -10.02 -6.05
C ALA A 256 21.24 -10.39 -4.68
N LEU A 257 22.11 -10.81 -3.75
CA LEU A 257 21.85 -11.17 -2.34
C LEU A 257 21.55 -12.65 -2.07
N THR A 258 21.91 -13.06 -0.85
CA THR A 258 21.92 -14.42 -0.27
C THR A 258 20.55 -15.09 -0.13
N GLN A 259 19.52 -14.58 -0.81
CA GLN A 259 18.15 -15.09 -0.77
C GLN A 259 17.71 -15.49 -2.19
N GLN A 260 17.27 -16.74 -2.35
CA GLN A 260 16.77 -17.25 -3.63
C GLN A 260 15.27 -16.94 -3.76
N VAL A 261 14.92 -16.04 -4.69
CA VAL A 261 13.52 -15.69 -4.99
C VAL A 261 13.11 -16.37 -6.30
N PHE A 262 11.99 -17.09 -6.28
CA PHE A 262 11.43 -17.78 -7.45
C PHE A 262 10.01 -17.26 -7.74
N SER A 263 9.73 -16.92 -9.00
CA SER A 263 8.38 -16.60 -9.46
C SER A 263 7.76 -17.79 -10.20
N ILE A 264 6.50 -18.13 -9.88
CA ILE A 264 5.79 -19.26 -10.49
C ILE A 264 4.37 -18.85 -10.90
N ASP A 265 4.04 -18.89 -12.18
CA ASP A 265 2.65 -18.71 -12.64
C ASP A 265 1.84 -19.98 -12.34
N LEU A 266 1.01 -19.95 -11.30
CA LEU A 266 0.16 -21.07 -10.87
C LEU A 266 -1.30 -20.81 -11.22
N LYS A 267 -1.74 -21.24 -12.41
CA LYS A 267 -3.17 -21.24 -12.80
C LYS A 267 -3.77 -22.63 -12.67
N GLY A 268 -4.84 -22.76 -11.87
CA GLY A 268 -5.66 -23.98 -11.73
C GLY A 268 -4.92 -25.19 -11.12
N GLY A 269 -5.21 -25.56 -9.86
CA GLY A 269 -4.70 -26.80 -9.23
C GLY A 269 -3.19 -26.84 -8.91
N GLY A 270 -2.40 -25.85 -9.34
CA GLY A 270 -0.94 -25.84 -9.12
C GLY A 270 -0.51 -25.83 -7.65
N PHE A 271 -1.29 -25.20 -6.77
CA PHE A 271 -1.02 -25.18 -5.33
C PHE A 271 -1.06 -26.58 -4.70
N THR A 272 -2.03 -27.43 -5.07
CA THR A 272 -2.14 -28.80 -4.54
C THR A 272 -1.00 -29.68 -5.00
N THR A 273 -0.53 -29.51 -6.24
CA THR A 273 0.60 -30.27 -6.79
C THR A 273 1.92 -29.92 -6.10
N LEU A 274 2.15 -28.63 -5.83
CA LEU A 274 3.32 -28.20 -5.07
C LEU A 274 3.24 -28.65 -3.60
N LEU A 275 2.06 -28.61 -2.99
CA LEU A 275 1.87 -29.13 -1.63
C LEU A 275 2.19 -30.63 -1.55
N ASN A 276 1.81 -31.40 -2.58
CA ASN A 276 2.15 -32.82 -2.71
C ASN A 276 3.68 -33.02 -2.86
N PHE A 277 4.36 -32.16 -3.61
CA PHE A 277 5.82 -32.18 -3.71
C PHE A 277 6.49 -31.85 -2.37
N LEU A 278 6.07 -30.78 -1.69
CA LEU A 278 6.59 -30.45 -0.36
C LEU A 278 6.35 -31.61 0.62
N SER A 279 5.23 -32.33 0.46
CA SER A 279 4.91 -33.53 1.24
C SER A 279 5.84 -34.72 0.96
N THR A 280 6.63 -34.73 -0.12
CA THR A 280 7.67 -35.74 -0.34
C THR A 280 8.97 -35.42 0.40
N TYR A 281 9.17 -34.16 0.80
CA TYR A 281 10.34 -33.74 1.57
C TYR A 281 10.13 -33.90 3.08
N GLY A 282 8.88 -33.85 3.54
CA GLY A 282 8.49 -34.16 4.90
C GLY A 282 7.05 -33.73 5.21
N LYS A 283 6.72 -33.55 6.49
CA LYS A 283 5.36 -33.18 6.91
C LYS A 283 5.10 -31.69 6.65
N VAL A 284 4.06 -31.41 5.87
CA VAL A 284 3.64 -30.04 5.53
C VAL A 284 2.54 -29.56 6.47
N ASN A 285 2.77 -28.44 7.15
CA ASN A 285 1.79 -27.77 8.00
C ASN A 285 1.48 -26.37 7.42
N LEU A 286 0.21 -26.11 7.10
CA LEU A 286 -0.24 -24.75 6.77
C LEU A 286 -0.37 -23.95 8.07
N LEU A 287 0.47 -22.93 8.25
CA LEU A 287 0.51 -22.15 9.48
C LEU A 287 -0.53 -21.02 9.48
N SER A 288 -0.66 -20.31 8.35
CA SER A 288 -1.54 -19.14 8.24
C SER A 288 -1.82 -18.76 6.78
N GLN A 289 -3.00 -18.16 6.53
CA GLN A 289 -3.41 -17.59 5.24
C GLN A 289 -4.07 -16.22 5.42
N PRO A 290 -3.31 -15.17 5.76
CA PRO A 290 -3.87 -13.83 5.81
C PRO A 290 -4.04 -13.23 4.42
N SER A 291 -5.05 -12.38 4.27
CA SER A 291 -5.27 -11.57 3.07
C SER A 291 -5.57 -10.12 3.45
N ILE A 292 -5.02 -9.17 2.70
CA ILE A 292 -5.23 -7.74 2.92
C ILE A 292 -5.50 -7.02 1.60
N LEU A 293 -6.41 -6.03 1.62
CA LEU A 293 -6.69 -5.16 0.47
C LEU A 293 -6.08 -3.79 0.74
N LEU A 294 -5.24 -3.32 -0.18
CA LEU A 294 -4.45 -2.10 -0.03
C LEU A 294 -4.62 -1.19 -1.26
N MET A 295 -4.49 0.12 -1.03
CA MET A 295 -4.36 1.10 -2.12
C MET A 295 -2.92 1.14 -2.65
N ASN A 296 -2.74 1.58 -3.88
CA ASN A 296 -1.43 1.70 -4.51
C ASN A 296 -0.49 2.66 -3.75
N GLY A 297 0.62 2.13 -3.24
CA GLY A 297 1.61 2.86 -2.45
C GLY A 297 1.27 2.99 -0.96
N GLU A 298 0.20 2.34 -0.48
CA GLU A 298 -0.16 2.32 0.94
C GLU A 298 0.51 1.13 1.64
N SER A 299 1.34 1.42 2.64
CA SER A 299 1.97 0.39 3.46
C SER A 299 0.97 -0.20 4.45
N ALA A 300 1.04 -1.50 4.70
CA ALA A 300 0.29 -2.13 5.76
C ALA A 300 1.10 -3.11 6.57
N LEU A 301 0.79 -3.14 7.86
CA LEU A 301 1.35 -4.03 8.84
C LEU A 301 0.27 -4.99 9.32
N LEU A 302 0.55 -6.27 9.18
CA LEU A 302 -0.29 -7.37 9.64
C LEU A 302 0.43 -8.12 10.76
N SER A 303 -0.22 -8.29 11.91
CA SER A 303 0.29 -9.10 13.02
C SER A 303 -0.69 -10.23 13.33
N VAL A 304 -0.22 -11.47 13.30
CA VAL A 304 -0.99 -12.68 13.59
C VAL A 304 -0.20 -13.52 14.58
N GLY A 305 -0.71 -13.66 15.81
CA GLY A 305 0.02 -14.42 16.82
C GLY A 305 -0.68 -14.42 18.17
N ARG A 306 0.05 -14.90 19.17
CA ARG A 306 -0.35 -14.88 20.58
C ARG A 306 0.71 -14.12 21.36
N LEU A 307 0.27 -13.26 22.27
CA LEU A 307 1.16 -12.66 23.27
C LEU A 307 1.34 -13.66 24.40
N LEU A 308 2.58 -14.07 24.62
CA LEU A 308 2.95 -14.89 25.77
C LEU A 308 3.46 -13.97 26.87
N THR A 309 2.91 -14.16 28.05
CA THR A 309 3.29 -13.38 29.23
C THR A 309 4.35 -14.15 30.02
N TYR A 310 5.41 -13.46 30.45
CA TYR A 310 6.41 -13.96 31.39
C TYR A 310 6.76 -12.89 32.42
N TRP A 311 7.45 -13.30 33.48
CA TRP A 311 7.85 -12.42 34.57
C TRP A 311 9.35 -12.21 34.55
N GLU A 312 9.79 -10.95 34.58
CA GLU A 312 11.19 -10.56 34.67
C GLU A 312 11.43 -9.82 35.99
N LEU A 313 12.55 -10.08 36.65
CA LEU A 313 12.93 -9.30 37.83
C LEU A 313 13.63 -8.02 37.38
N THR A 314 13.11 -6.87 37.80
CA THR A 314 13.78 -5.58 37.61
C THR A 314 14.29 -5.06 38.94
N ALA A 315 15.54 -4.60 38.97
CA ALA A 315 16.13 -3.93 40.12
C ALA A 315 16.01 -2.42 39.94
N GLN A 316 15.40 -1.73 40.91
CA GLN A 316 15.45 -0.26 40.96
C GLN A 316 16.64 0.14 41.84
N ALA A 317 17.51 1.02 41.32
CA ALA A 317 18.61 1.56 42.11
C ALA A 317 18.03 2.40 43.25
N ALA A 318 18.33 2.03 44.51
CA ALA A 318 18.04 2.86 45.65
C ALA A 318 18.91 4.13 45.57
N GLY A 319 18.30 5.31 45.55
CA GLY A 319 19.03 6.58 45.44
C GLY A 319 20.01 6.78 46.60
N ALA A 320 21.25 7.22 46.28
CA ALA A 320 22.35 7.79 47.10
C ALA A 320 22.70 7.18 48.49
N GLN A 321 21.93 6.26 49.04
CA GLN A 321 22.20 5.51 50.27
C GLN A 321 22.45 4.06 49.88
N VAL A 322 23.57 3.51 50.36
CA VAL A 322 23.99 2.13 50.12
C VAL A 322 22.96 1.18 50.76
N GLY A 323 21.95 0.81 49.99
CA GLY A 323 20.91 -0.14 50.36
C GLY A 323 20.73 -1.19 49.27
N THR A 324 20.43 -2.42 49.67
CA THR A 324 20.18 -3.55 48.77
C THR A 324 19.15 -3.14 47.71
N PRO A 325 19.42 -3.37 46.40
CA PRO A 325 18.46 -3.03 45.35
C PRO A 325 17.12 -3.74 45.62
N VAL A 326 16.02 -2.99 45.54
CA VAL A 326 14.68 -3.58 45.63
C VAL A 326 14.40 -4.25 44.30
N VAL A 327 14.26 -5.58 44.35
CA VAL A 327 13.97 -6.41 43.18
C VAL A 327 12.49 -6.77 43.23
N TYR A 328 11.75 -6.47 42.16
CA TYR A 328 10.35 -6.82 42.03
C TYR A 328 10.05 -7.43 40.66
N PRO A 329 9.06 -8.34 40.57
CA PRO A 329 8.67 -8.94 39.30
C PRO A 329 7.86 -7.96 38.46
N VAL A 330 8.22 -7.82 37.20
CA VAL A 330 7.50 -7.03 36.18
C VAL A 330 6.97 -7.98 35.13
N GLN A 331 5.69 -7.83 34.82
CA GLN A 331 5.05 -8.58 33.74
C GLN A 331 5.56 -8.08 32.39
N LYS A 332 6.04 -8.99 31.55
CA LYS A 332 6.49 -8.74 30.18
C LYS A 332 5.70 -9.60 29.21
N ASN A 333 5.58 -9.12 27.98
CA ASN A 333 4.89 -9.83 26.91
C ASN A 333 5.82 -10.01 25.73
N ILE A 334 5.76 -11.18 25.11
CA ILE A 334 6.47 -11.48 23.86
C ILE A 334 5.49 -12.02 22.82
N LEU A 335 5.59 -11.52 21.59
CA LEU A 335 4.77 -12.00 20.49
C LEU A 335 5.35 -13.32 19.98
N LYS A 336 4.54 -14.38 20.03
CA LYS A 336 4.75 -15.61 19.27
C LYS A 336 3.80 -15.59 18.08
N GLY A 337 4.33 -15.42 16.87
CA GLY A 337 3.54 -15.32 15.66
C GLY A 337 4.26 -14.62 14.52
N LEU A 338 3.49 -14.28 13.50
CA LEU A 338 3.92 -13.60 12.30
C LEU A 338 3.64 -12.10 12.39
N LEU A 339 4.63 -11.31 12.03
CA LEU A 339 4.47 -9.93 11.63
C LEU A 339 4.82 -9.81 10.15
N PHE A 340 4.00 -9.12 9.37
CA PHE A 340 4.15 -8.99 7.94
C PHE A 340 3.90 -7.55 7.55
N SER A 341 4.94 -6.87 7.05
CA SER A 341 4.79 -5.55 6.42
C SER A 341 4.85 -5.69 4.91
N VAL A 342 3.98 -4.97 4.22
CA VAL A 342 3.99 -4.89 2.76
C VAL A 342 3.65 -3.49 2.26
N THR A 343 4.37 -3.04 1.24
CA THR A 343 4.07 -1.81 0.50
C THR A 343 3.98 -2.16 -0.99
N PRO A 344 2.78 -2.15 -1.60
CA PRO A 344 2.64 -2.44 -3.01
C PRO A 344 2.74 -1.18 -3.88
N PHE A 345 3.27 -1.34 -5.09
CA PHE A 345 3.30 -0.36 -6.15
C PHE A 345 2.84 -0.99 -7.46
N ILE A 346 1.73 -0.51 -8.01
CA ILE A 346 1.13 -1.06 -9.21
C ILE A 346 1.65 -0.32 -10.44
N SER A 347 2.32 -1.06 -11.32
CA SER A 347 2.87 -0.56 -12.58
C SER A 347 1.82 -0.50 -13.69
N SER A 348 2.15 0.17 -14.80
CA SER A 348 1.26 0.29 -15.98
C SER A 348 1.09 -1.02 -16.76
N ASP A 349 2.03 -1.96 -16.63
CA ASP A 349 2.03 -3.29 -17.24
C ASP A 349 1.20 -4.34 -16.48
N SER A 350 0.32 -3.90 -15.57
CA SER A 350 -0.49 -4.77 -14.67
C SER A 350 0.34 -5.69 -13.77
N SER A 351 1.59 -5.29 -13.48
CA SER A 351 2.39 -5.91 -12.43
C SER A 351 2.37 -5.09 -11.14
N VAL A 352 2.63 -5.77 -10.04
CA VAL A 352 2.71 -5.22 -8.70
C VAL A 352 4.13 -5.45 -8.20
N THR A 353 4.85 -4.35 -7.96
CA THR A 353 6.09 -4.36 -7.21
C THR A 353 5.75 -4.27 -5.73
N MET A 354 6.30 -5.14 -4.88
CA MET A 354 6.01 -5.16 -3.46
C MET A 354 7.32 -5.14 -2.68
N GLU A 355 7.44 -4.24 -1.73
CA GLU A 355 8.42 -4.31 -0.66
C GLU A 355 7.81 -5.09 0.51
N ILE A 356 8.50 -6.13 0.97
CA ILE A 356 7.94 -7.12 1.89
C ILE A 356 8.93 -7.43 2.99
N THR A 357 8.45 -7.35 4.23
CA THR A 357 9.20 -7.69 5.45
C THR A 357 8.41 -8.68 6.29
N PRO A 358 8.53 -10.00 6.04
CA PRO A 358 8.00 -11.00 6.95
C PRO A 358 8.94 -11.24 8.14
N VAL A 359 8.35 -11.35 9.32
CA VAL A 359 9.02 -11.68 10.58
C VAL A 359 8.21 -12.76 11.27
N LEU A 360 8.81 -13.91 11.53
CA LEU A 360 8.21 -14.98 12.34
C LEU A 360 8.98 -15.10 13.66
N ALA A 361 8.26 -14.92 14.78
CA ALA A 361 8.79 -15.13 16.12
C ALA A 361 8.17 -16.38 16.74
N ASP A 362 9.00 -17.31 17.22
CA ASP A 362 8.57 -18.51 17.93
C ASP A 362 9.33 -18.71 19.25
N VAL A 363 8.70 -19.34 20.23
CA VAL A 363 9.35 -19.68 21.51
C VAL A 363 9.97 -21.06 21.41
N SER A 364 11.30 -21.11 21.49
CA SER A 364 12.08 -22.34 21.30
C SER A 364 12.17 -23.19 22.57
N LYS A 365 12.38 -22.55 23.71
CA LYS A 365 12.42 -23.17 25.05
C LYS A 365 12.09 -22.15 26.13
N TRP A 366 11.66 -22.64 27.28
CA TRP A 366 11.62 -21.84 28.49
C TRP A 366 12.86 -22.18 29.32
N GLU A 367 13.61 -21.15 29.71
CA GLU A 367 14.81 -21.29 30.52
C GLU A 367 14.51 -20.88 31.96
N THR A 368 14.87 -21.76 32.89
CA THR A 368 14.72 -21.49 34.32
C THR A 368 15.98 -20.84 34.87
N TYR A 369 15.85 -19.66 35.45
CA TYR A 369 16.91 -18.93 36.12
C TYR A 369 16.68 -18.91 37.62
N GLN A 370 17.74 -19.07 38.39
CA GLN A 370 17.70 -18.92 39.84
C GLN A 370 18.46 -17.65 40.23
N TRP A 371 17.75 -16.74 40.89
CA TRP A 371 18.35 -15.52 41.43
C TRP A 371 17.87 -15.31 42.87
N GLN A 372 18.81 -15.22 43.81
CA GLN A 372 18.53 -15.00 45.25
C GLN A 372 17.44 -15.92 45.84
N GLY A 373 17.43 -17.20 45.46
CA GLY A 373 16.47 -18.19 45.95
C GLY A 373 15.08 -18.15 45.28
N GLN A 374 14.86 -17.26 44.32
CA GLN A 374 13.67 -17.24 43.46
C GLN A 374 13.94 -18.00 42.17
N ILE A 375 12.95 -18.79 41.73
CA ILE A 375 12.96 -19.52 40.47
C ILE A 375 12.13 -18.70 39.47
N LEU A 376 12.74 -18.32 38.36
CA LEU A 376 12.11 -17.57 37.27
C LEU A 376 12.18 -18.37 35.99
N GLU A 377 11.20 -18.16 35.13
CA GLU A 377 11.13 -18.82 33.83
C GLU A 377 10.98 -17.76 32.75
N ALA A 378 11.94 -17.70 31.82
CA ALA A 378 11.90 -16.77 30.70
C ALA A 378 11.99 -17.53 29.37
N PRO A 379 11.22 -17.11 28.34
CA PRO A 379 11.23 -17.78 27.06
C PRO A 379 12.48 -17.38 26.26
N SER A 380 13.15 -18.36 25.66
CA SER A 380 14.07 -18.16 24.55
C SER A 380 13.26 -18.08 23.26
N VAL A 381 13.51 -17.06 22.43
CA VAL A 381 12.71 -16.76 21.25
C VAL A 381 13.57 -16.80 20.00
N ASP A 382 13.13 -17.59 19.03
CA ASP A 382 13.71 -17.70 17.70
C ASP A 382 12.99 -16.72 16.78
N ILE A 383 13.74 -15.83 16.14
CA ILE A 383 13.22 -14.84 15.20
C ILE A 383 13.74 -15.16 13.81
N ARG A 384 12.85 -15.19 12.82
CA ARG A 384 13.15 -15.33 11.40
C ARG A 384 12.66 -14.10 10.70
N GLU A 385 13.53 -13.42 9.98
CA GLU A 385 13.21 -12.15 9.31
C GLU A 385 13.80 -12.15 7.91
N ALA A 386 13.06 -11.58 6.97
CA ALA A 386 13.54 -11.30 5.63
C ALA A 386 13.09 -9.90 5.20
N HIS A 387 13.85 -9.28 4.32
CA HIS A 387 13.50 -8.02 3.65
C HIS A 387 13.74 -8.23 2.17
N THR A 388 12.72 -8.03 1.35
CA THR A 388 12.82 -8.26 -0.09
C THR A 388 11.94 -7.30 -0.86
N MET A 389 12.36 -6.96 -2.07
CA MET A 389 11.57 -6.21 -3.03
C MET A 389 11.45 -7.03 -4.31
N LEU A 390 10.22 -7.24 -4.76
CA LEU A 390 9.93 -8.16 -5.85
C LEU A 390 8.81 -7.63 -6.73
N LYS A 391 8.78 -8.07 -7.99
CA LYS A 391 7.80 -7.65 -9.00
C LYS A 391 7.06 -8.89 -9.51
N VAL A 392 5.73 -8.87 -9.44
CA VAL A 392 4.85 -10.01 -9.76
C VAL A 392 3.71 -9.53 -10.63
N ARG A 393 3.27 -10.30 -11.63
CA ARG A 393 2.05 -9.92 -12.35
C ARG A 393 0.81 -10.15 -11.49
N SER A 394 -0.26 -9.41 -11.77
CA SER A 394 -1.55 -9.66 -11.11
C SER A 394 -1.99 -11.11 -11.30
N GLY A 395 -2.20 -11.79 -10.18
CA GLY A 395 -2.65 -13.18 -10.07
C GLY A 395 -1.60 -14.27 -10.23
N GLU A 396 -0.34 -13.90 -10.45
CA GLU A 396 0.78 -14.85 -10.35
C GLU A 396 1.18 -15.03 -8.87
N THR A 397 1.70 -16.20 -8.51
CA THR A 397 2.17 -16.50 -7.16
C THR A 397 3.69 -16.52 -7.14
N ILE A 398 4.29 -15.83 -6.18
CA ILE A 398 5.72 -15.97 -5.91
C ILE A 398 5.96 -16.80 -4.68
N ILE A 399 7.13 -17.42 -4.64
CA ILE A 399 7.59 -18.21 -3.49
C ILE A 399 8.84 -17.55 -2.93
N LEU A 400 8.77 -17.21 -1.65
CA LEU A 400 9.90 -16.86 -0.82
C LEU A 400 10.24 -18.08 0.05
N GLY A 401 11.27 -18.82 -0.34
CA GLY A 401 11.77 -20.01 0.38
C GLY A 401 13.11 -19.75 1.09
N GLY A 402 13.58 -20.75 1.86
CA GLY A 402 14.95 -20.76 2.39
C GLY A 402 15.14 -20.28 3.84
N LEU A 403 14.07 -20.06 4.61
CA LEU A 403 14.17 -19.76 6.04
C LEU A 403 14.25 -21.08 6.84
N ILE A 404 15.45 -21.68 6.88
CA ILE A 404 15.71 -22.98 7.50
C ILE A 404 15.94 -22.82 9.01
N SER A 405 15.38 -23.74 9.80
CA SER A 405 15.64 -23.85 11.23
C SER A 405 15.98 -25.28 11.62
N ASN A 406 16.95 -25.41 12.54
CA ASN A 406 17.40 -26.69 13.07
C ASN A 406 17.11 -26.72 14.56
N LYS A 407 16.31 -27.67 15.01
CA LYS A 407 16.06 -27.94 16.42
C LYS A 407 16.70 -29.27 16.78
N GLU A 408 17.79 -29.24 17.54
CA GLU A 408 18.41 -30.44 18.08
C GLU A 408 17.82 -30.72 19.47
N ASN A 409 17.13 -31.85 19.61
CA ASN A 409 16.61 -32.31 20.88
C ASN A 409 17.40 -33.55 21.32
N LYS A 410 18.20 -33.42 22.36
CA LYS A 410 18.99 -34.54 22.91
C LYS A 410 18.17 -35.23 23.99
N VAL A 411 17.67 -36.43 23.70
CA VAL A 411 16.97 -37.27 24.69
C VAL A 411 17.94 -38.35 25.18
N GLU A 412 18.43 -38.21 26.41
CA GLU A 412 19.25 -39.23 27.05
C GLU A 412 18.36 -40.20 27.82
N ARG A 413 18.30 -41.48 27.40
CA ARG A 413 17.64 -42.56 28.16
C ARG A 413 18.71 -43.46 28.77
N GLY A 414 18.64 -43.71 30.07
CA GLY A 414 19.60 -44.58 30.75
C GLY A 414 19.00 -45.24 31.98
N ILE A 415 19.54 -46.40 32.35
CA ILE A 415 19.15 -47.09 33.60
C ILE A 415 19.63 -46.23 34.78
N PRO A 416 18.73 -45.84 35.72
CA PRO A 416 19.12 -45.12 36.93
C PRO A 416 20.16 -45.97 37.68
N ILE A 417 21.32 -45.41 38.02
CA ILE A 417 22.51 -46.04 38.65
C ILE A 417 23.59 -46.47 37.64
N LEU A 418 23.32 -47.43 36.73
CA LEU A 418 24.38 -47.92 35.81
C LEU A 418 24.87 -46.87 34.80
N SER A 419 24.02 -45.90 34.46
CA SER A 419 24.38 -44.79 33.57
C SER A 419 25.34 -43.76 34.18
N LYS A 420 25.59 -43.77 35.51
CA LYS A 420 26.43 -42.77 36.20
C LYS A 420 27.86 -43.26 36.50
N ILE A 421 28.20 -44.52 36.20
CA ILE A 421 29.52 -45.09 36.50
C ILE A 421 30.56 -44.54 35.49
N PRO A 422 31.67 -43.92 35.94
CA PRO A 422 32.75 -43.51 35.03
C PRO A 422 33.32 -44.75 34.32
N VAL A 423 33.67 -44.62 33.04
CA VAL A 423 34.18 -45.70 32.15
C VAL A 423 33.10 -46.65 31.59
N ILE A 424 32.16 -47.14 32.40
CA ILE A 424 31.17 -48.17 31.96
C ILE A 424 29.78 -47.57 31.68
N GLY A 425 29.49 -46.35 32.15
CA GLY A 425 28.16 -45.75 31.98
C GLY A 425 27.74 -45.50 30.53
N SER A 426 28.68 -45.42 29.57
CA SER A 426 28.38 -45.19 28.15
C SER A 426 27.69 -46.37 27.45
N ILE A 427 27.85 -47.60 27.94
CA ILE A 427 27.17 -48.78 27.37
C ILE A 427 25.73 -48.95 27.90
N PHE A 428 25.39 -48.27 29.00
CA PHE A 428 24.06 -48.28 29.63
C PHE A 428 23.28 -46.97 29.41
N LYS A 429 23.78 -46.11 28.53
CA LYS A 429 23.11 -44.90 28.03
C LYS A 429 22.75 -45.12 26.57
N LYS A 430 21.51 -44.82 26.20
CA LYS A 430 21.09 -44.63 24.82
C LYS A 430 20.88 -43.14 24.61
N GLU A 431 21.81 -42.51 23.90
CA GLU A 431 21.63 -41.14 23.42
C GLU A 431 20.76 -41.18 22.16
N GLU A 432 19.55 -40.65 22.26
CA GLU A 432 18.66 -40.44 21.12
C GLU A 432 18.73 -38.96 20.75
N LYS A 433 19.51 -38.64 19.71
CA LYS A 433 19.55 -37.30 19.12
C LYS A 433 18.41 -37.20 18.11
N VAL A 434 17.40 -36.40 18.42
CA VAL A 434 16.31 -36.07 17.50
C VAL A 434 16.59 -34.70 16.92
N ALA A 435 17.07 -34.64 15.68
CA ALA A 435 17.21 -33.40 14.94
C ALA A 435 15.92 -33.16 14.15
N GLU A 436 15.14 -32.16 14.55
CA GLU A 436 13.94 -31.73 13.83
C GLU A 436 14.30 -30.48 13.01
N ARG A 437 14.20 -30.59 11.69
CA ARG A 437 14.54 -29.50 10.77
C ARG A 437 13.26 -28.98 10.12
N THR A 438 13.01 -27.69 10.19
CA THR A 438 11.81 -27.06 9.62
C THR A 438 12.21 -25.98 8.62
N GLU A 439 11.59 -25.99 7.44
CA GLU A 439 11.75 -24.93 6.44
C GLU A 439 10.43 -24.15 6.29
N LEU A 440 10.51 -22.83 6.38
CA LEU A 440 9.38 -21.94 6.16
C LEU A 440 9.34 -21.49 4.70
N VAL A 441 8.18 -21.67 4.07
CA VAL A 441 7.90 -21.28 2.70
C VAL A 441 6.74 -20.29 2.69
N ILE A 442 6.94 -19.11 2.10
CA ILE A 442 5.94 -18.06 2.04
C ILE A 442 5.51 -17.86 0.58
N PHE A 443 4.22 -18.03 0.32
CA PHE A 443 3.58 -17.78 -0.96
C PHE A 443 2.91 -16.43 -0.93
N ILE A 444 3.09 -15.62 -1.98
CA ILE A 444 2.46 -14.30 -2.07
C ILE A 444 1.80 -14.17 -3.43
N THR A 445 0.51 -13.83 -3.43
CA THR A 445 -0.30 -13.67 -4.63
C THR A 445 -0.97 -12.30 -4.60
N PRO A 446 -0.48 -11.30 -5.36
CA PRO A 446 -1.15 -10.02 -5.53
C PRO A 446 -2.24 -10.12 -6.61
N GLN A 447 -3.39 -9.49 -6.39
CA GLN A 447 -4.50 -9.38 -7.35
C GLN A 447 -4.94 -7.92 -7.41
N ILE A 448 -4.86 -7.31 -8.59
CA ILE A 448 -5.35 -5.94 -8.83
C ILE A 448 -6.88 -5.98 -8.91
N GLU A 449 -7.56 -5.09 -8.19
CA GLU A 449 -9.03 -4.95 -8.19
C GLU A 449 -9.51 -3.67 -8.88
#